data_AF-A0A2W6BWT4-F1
#
_entry.id   AF-A0A2W6BWT4-F1
#
_cell.length_a   1.000
_cell.length_b   1.000
_cell.length_c   1.000
_cell.angle_alpha   90.00
_cell.angle_beta   90.00
_cell.angle_gamma   90.00
#
_symmetry.space_group_name_H-M   'P 1'
#
loop_
_entity.id
_entity.type
_entity.pdbx_description
1 polymer ?
#
loop_
_entity_poly.entity_id
_entity_poly.type
_entity_poly.pdbx_seq_one_letter_code
_entity_poly.pdbx_strand_id
1 'polypeptide(L)' 'MGAGATTLEAPLDTPYGDRRAMVRDPYGNVFQIAHRLAVSPS' A
#
# COMPACT_ATOMS: atom_id res chain seq x y z
N MET A 1 -18.56 -8.14 -0.86
CA MET A 1 -18.01 -8.54 0.46
C MET A 1 -16.50 -8.38 0.40
N GLY A 2 -15.89 -7.67 1.34
CA GLY A 2 -14.42 -7.54 1.41
C GLY A 2 -13.80 -8.76 2.08
N ALA A 3 -12.50 -9.02 1.84
CA ALA A 3 -11.75 -10.14 2.42
C ALA A 3 -11.48 -10.03 3.93
N GLY A 4 -12.21 -9.16 4.65
CA GLY A 4 -12.04 -8.92 6.10
C GLY A 4 -10.83 -8.08 6.49
N ALA A 5 -9.97 -7.70 5.54
CA ALA A 5 -8.82 -6.85 5.83
C ALA A 5 -9.22 -5.40 6.11
N THR A 6 -8.56 -4.77 7.09
CA THR A 6 -8.72 -3.35 7.44
C THR A 6 -7.59 -2.54 6.82
N THR A 7 -7.92 -1.40 6.21
CA THR A 7 -6.90 -0.48 5.70
C THR A 7 -6.22 0.22 6.88
N LEU A 8 -4.91 0.07 6.99
CA LEU A 8 -4.08 0.80 7.96
C LEU A 8 -3.56 2.10 7.37
N GLU A 9 -3.15 2.05 6.10
CA GLU A 9 -2.66 3.21 5.35
C GLU A 9 -3.24 3.15 3.94
N ALA A 10 -3.96 4.20 3.54
CA ALA A 10 -4.47 4.33 2.19
C ALA A 10 -3.29 4.45 1.19
N PRO A 11 -3.48 4.07 -0.09
CA PRO A 11 -2.44 4.20 -1.09
C PRO A 11 -1.90 5.64 -1.16
N LEU A 12 -0.62 5.82 -0.85
CA LEU A 12 0.06 7.11 -0.87
C LEU A 12 1.37 7.03 -1.65
N ASP A 13 1.69 8.14 -2.31
CA ASP A 13 2.96 8.32 -3.02
C ASP A 13 4.03 8.71 -1.99
N THR A 14 5.10 7.93 -1.95
CA THR A 14 6.20 8.11 -1.01
C THR A 14 7.24 9.05 -1.60
N PRO A 15 7.98 9.80 -0.76
CA PRO A 15 9.03 10.70 -1.24
C PRO A 15 10.19 9.97 -1.93
N TYR A 16 10.31 8.65 -1.74
CA TYR A 16 11.33 7.80 -2.35
C TYR A 16 10.86 7.10 -3.63
N GLY A 17 9.67 7.42 -4.13
CA GLY A 17 9.24 7.05 -5.49
C GLY A 17 8.46 5.74 -5.59
N ASP A 18 7.77 5.33 -4.54
CA ASP A 18 6.81 4.22 -4.57
C ASP A 18 5.41 4.73 -4.25
N ARG A 19 4.39 4.04 -4.75
CA ARG A 19 3.04 4.16 -4.21
C ARG A 19 2.78 2.95 -3.32
N ARG A 20 2.59 3.20 -2.03
CA ARG A 20 2.44 2.15 -1.00
C ARG A 20 1.07 2.22 -0.33
N ALA A 21 0.57 1.08 0.12
CA ALA A 21 -0.59 0.95 0.99
C ALA A 21 -0.31 -0.12 2.06
N MET A 22 -1.02 -0.03 3.18
CA MET A 22 -0.94 -1.01 4.26
C MET A 22 -2.32 -1.52 4.64
N VAL A 23 -2.43 -2.84 4.81
CA VAL A 23 -3.64 -3.50 5.30
C VAL A 23 -3.30 -4.48 6.42
N ARG A 24 -4.24 -4.67 7.33
CA ARG A 24 -4.20 -5.70 8.37
C ARG A 24 -5.27 -6.74 8.10
N ASP A 25 -4.89 -8.01 8.06
CA ASP A 25 -5.87 -9.10 7.93
C ASP A 25 -6.54 -9.41 9.30
N PRO A 26 -7.61 -10.23 9.31
CA PRO A 26 -8.29 -10.62 10.55
C PRO A 26 -7.40 -11.38 11.56
N TYR A 27 -6.33 -12.02 11.09
CA TYR A 27 -5.40 -12.78 11.92
C TYR A 27 -4.30 -11.91 12.54
N GLY A 28 -4.24 -10.63 12.19
CA GLY A 28 -3.30 -9.67 12.74
C GLY A 28 -2.02 -9.46 11.91
N ASN A 29 -1.89 -10.14 10.78
CA ASN A 29 -0.80 -9.93 9.83
C ASN A 29 -0.93 -8.56 9.17
N VAL A 30 0.20 -7.87 9.05
CA VAL A 30 0.29 -6.59 8.35
C VAL A 30 0.97 -6.80 7.01
N PHE A 31 0.28 -6.41 5.94
CA PHE A 31 0.79 -6.48 4.59
C PHE A 31 1.07 -5.07 4.06
N GLN A 32 2.28 -4.90 3.50
CA GLN A 32 2.65 -3.74 2.70
C GLN A 32 2.53 -4.09 1.23
N ILE A 33 1.76 -3.29 0.51
CA ILE A 33 1.59 -3.40 -0.94
C ILE A 33 2.23 -2.16 -1.54
N ALA A 34 3.29 -2.32 -2.31
CA ALA A 34 4.00 -1.21 -2.94
C ALA A 34 4.30 -1.51 -4.41
N HIS A 35 4.27 -0.47 -5.24
CA HIS A 35 4.84 -0.51 -6.57
C HIS A 35 5.61 0.78 -6.85
N ARG A 36 6.63 0.66 -7.71
CA ARG A 36 7.47 1.77 -8.15
C ARG A 36 6.63 2.77 -8.94
N LEU A 37 6.67 4.05 -8.57
CA LEU A 37 6.14 5.12 -9.40
C LEU A 37 7.06 5.27 -10.63
N ALA A 38 6.47 5.27 -11.81
CA ALA A 38 7.21 5.59 -13.02
C ALA A 38 7.78 7.01 -12.89
N VAL A 39 9.10 7.15 -12.92
CA VAL A 39 9.71 8.45 -13.16
C VAL A 39 9.29 8.87 -14.56
N SER A 40 8.58 9.99 -14.69
CA SER A 40 8.31 10.54 -16.02
C SER A 40 9.67 10.93 -16.62
N PRO A 41 10.09 10.37 -17.76
CA PRO A 41 11.28 10.86 -18.44
C PRO A 41 11.01 12.30 -18.88
N SER A 42 11.87 13.22 -18.43
CA SER A 42 11.94 14.61 -18.91
C SER A 42 12.35 14.66 -20.38
#